data_AF-A0A1Y3NDG5-F1
#
_entry.id   AF-A0A1Y3NDG5-F1
#
_cell.length_a   1.000
_cell.length_b   1.000
_cell.length_c   1.000
_cell.angle_alpha   90.00
_cell.angle_beta   90.00
_cell.angle_gamma   90.00
#
_symmetry.space_group_name_H-M   'P 1'
#
loop_
_entity.id
_entity.type
_entity.pdbx_description
1 polymer ?
#
loop_
_entity_poly.entity_id
_entity_poly.type
_entity_poly.pdbx_seq_one_letter_code
_entity_poly.pdbx_strand_id
1 'polypeptide(L)' 'MQLLNYSKEEDIQVDVWSLGVILYVMTTGCLPFNGKNLQEVRESVCRGKYRIPFYITDRMYLILKCYFFSKFFIVINN' A
#
# COMPACT_ATOMS: atom_id res chain seq x y z
N MET A 1 -14.55 22.37 -16.61
CA MET A 1 -14.91 20.95 -16.39
C MET A 1 -13.66 20.07 -16.24
N GLN A 2 -12.61 20.54 -15.55
CA GLN A 2 -11.35 19.79 -15.33
C GLN A 2 -11.08 19.51 -13.84
N LEU A 3 -11.78 20.18 -12.92
CA LEU A 3 -11.60 20.03 -11.47
C LEU A 3 -12.22 18.75 -10.88
N LEU A 4 -13.17 18.11 -11.59
CA LEU A 4 -13.81 16.85 -11.13
C LEU A 4 -13.03 15.58 -11.51
N ASN A 5 -12.11 15.66 -12.49
CA ASN A 5 -11.31 14.49 -12.87
C ASN A 5 -10.08 14.33 -11.98
N TYR A 6 -9.59 15.42 -11.39
CA TYR A 6 -8.43 15.39 -10.48
C TYR A 6 -8.69 14.53 -9.24
N SER A 7 -9.86 14.68 -8.61
CA SER A 7 -10.19 13.91 -7.39
C SER A 7 -10.41 12.42 -7.67
N LYS A 8 -11.00 12.07 -8.82
CA LYS A 8 -11.31 10.67 -9.14
C LYS A 8 -10.07 9.80 -9.33
N GLU A 9 -9.02 10.33 -9.95
CA GLU A 9 -7.78 9.56 -10.15
C GLU A 9 -7.03 9.34 -8.84
N GLU A 10 -7.06 10.31 -7.93
CA GLU A 10 -6.52 10.16 -6.57
C GLU A 10 -7.30 9.11 -5.78
N ASP A 11 -8.65 9.15 -5.82
CA ASP A 11 -9.51 8.16 -5.16
C ASP A 11 -9.21 6.73 -5.67
N ILE A 12 -9.08 6.54 -6.98
CA ILE A 12 -8.74 5.24 -7.58
C ILE A 12 -7.38 4.74 -7.10
N GLN A 13 -6.38 5.63 -6.98
CA GLN A 13 -5.06 5.25 -6.48
C GLN A 13 -5.10 4.83 -5.00
N VAL A 14 -5.90 5.52 -4.19
CA VAL A 14 -6.13 5.18 -2.77
C VAL A 14 -6.80 3.81 -2.64
N ASP A 15 -7.79 3.53 -3.47
CA ASP A 15 -8.49 2.24 -3.48
C ASP A 15 -7.56 1.10 -3.90
N VAL A 16 -6.75 1.29 -4.96
CA VAL A 16 -5.75 0.30 -5.40
C VAL A 16 -4.74 0.02 -4.28
N TRP A 17 -4.26 1.05 -3.59
CA TRP A 17 -3.35 0.84 -2.46
C TRP A 17 -4.02 0.05 -1.32
N SER A 18 -5.26 0.40 -1.00
CA SER A 18 -6.06 -0.27 0.03
C SER A 18 -6.30 -1.75 -0.31
N LEU A 19 -6.56 -2.07 -1.58
CA LEU A 19 -6.65 -3.45 -2.06
C LEU A 19 -5.33 -4.21 -1.88
N GLY A 20 -4.18 -3.57 -2.07
CA GLY A 20 -2.87 -4.16 -1.77
C GLY A 20 -2.70 -4.53 -0.30
N VAL A 21 -3.13 -3.65 0.62
CA VAL A 21 -3.11 -3.92 2.07
C VAL A 21 -4.01 -5.11 2.40
N ILE A 22 -5.24 -5.12 1.87
CA ILE A 22 -6.21 -6.19 2.09
C ILE A 22 -5.68 -7.53 1.57
N LEU A 23 -5.13 -7.56 0.35
CA LEU A 23 -4.56 -8.76 -0.26
C LEU A 23 -3.38 -9.30 0.57
N TYR A 24 -2.52 -8.42 1.08
CA TYR A 24 -1.43 -8.82 1.97
C TYR A 24 -1.97 -9.45 3.26
N VAL A 25 -2.99 -8.85 3.89
CA VAL A 25 -3.61 -9.40 5.12
C VAL A 25 -4.25 -10.76 4.85
N MET A 26 -4.98 -10.91 3.75
CA MET A 26 -5.62 -12.19 3.39
C MET A 26 -4.61 -13.31 3.17
N THR A 27 -3.44 -12.99 2.63
CA THR A 27 -2.42 -13.99 2.28
C THR A 27 -1.43 -14.29 3.40
N THR A 28 -1.19 -13.34 4.31
CA THR A 28 -0.19 -13.48 5.38
C THR A 28 -0.77 -13.50 6.78
N GLY A 29 -2.04 -13.11 6.95
CA GLY A 29 -2.69 -12.91 8.24
C GLY A 29 -2.13 -11.73 9.05
N CYS A 30 -1.25 -10.92 8.48
CA CYS A 30 -0.53 -9.84 9.16
C CYS A 30 -0.69 -8.51 8.43
N LEU A 31 -0.49 -7.39 9.11
CA LEU A 31 -0.41 -6.07 8.46
C LEU A 31 0.95 -5.88 7.78
N PRO A 32 1.01 -5.28 6.57
CA PRO A 32 2.27 -5.04 5.88
C PRO A 32 3.10 -3.95 6.55
N PHE A 33 2.44 -2.95 7.15
CA PHE A 33 3.04 -1.86 7.91
C PHE A 33 2.42 -1.82 9.31
N ASN A 34 3.25 -1.90 10.34
CA ASN A 34 2.84 -1.84 11.74
C ASN A 34 3.91 -1.11 12.55
N GLY A 35 3.55 -0.56 13.71
CA GLY A 35 4.40 0.23 14.59
C GLY A 35 3.70 0.50 15.90
N LYS A 36 4.44 0.92 16.93
CA LYS A 36 3.88 1.21 18.26
C LYS A 36 3.07 2.51 18.31
N ASN A 37 3.29 3.39 17.34
CA ASN A 37 2.64 4.69 17.21
C ASN A 37 2.47 5.05 15.72
N LEU A 38 1.69 6.09 15.46
CA LEU A 38 1.39 6.57 14.10
C LEU A 38 2.65 6.99 13.32
N GLN A 39 3.65 7.54 14.01
CA GLN A 39 4.89 7.98 13.37
C GLN A 39 5.67 6.78 12.81
N GLU A 40 5.85 5.72 13.59
CA GLU A 40 6.52 4.49 13.13
C GLU A 40 5.80 3.84 11.94
N VAL A 41 4.46 3.80 11.98
CA VAL A 41 3.65 3.30 10.86
C VAL A 41 3.86 4.17 9.63
N ARG A 42 3.75 5.51 9.75
CA ARG A 42 3.94 6.46 8.64
C ARG A 42 5.32 6.29 8.02
N GLU A 43 6.37 6.21 8.81
CA GLU A 43 7.72 5.99 8.31
C GLU A 43 7.87 4.64 7.59
N SER A 44 7.24 3.58 8.10
CA SER A 44 7.24 2.26 7.45
C SER A 44 6.54 2.28 6.09
N VAL A 45 5.42 3.01 6.00
CA VAL A 45 4.72 3.27 4.74
C VAL A 45 5.63 4.09 3.81
N CYS A 46 6.19 5.22 4.23
CA CYS A 46 7.10 6.04 3.41
C CYS A 46 8.29 5.23 2.89
N ARG A 47 8.90 4.38 3.73
CA ARG A 47 10.12 3.64 3.39
C ARG A 47 9.93 2.50 2.39
N GLY A 48 8.71 2.13 2.02
CA GLY A 48 8.56 0.97 1.12
C GLY A 48 8.63 -0.40 1.80
N LYS A 49 9.05 -0.50 3.07
CA LYS A 49 9.49 -1.77 3.65
C LYS A 49 8.36 -2.55 4.33
N TYR A 50 8.10 -3.76 3.84
CA TYR A 50 7.22 -4.75 4.46
C TYR A 50 7.88 -6.14 4.35
N ARG A 51 7.49 -7.07 5.22
CA ARG A 51 8.06 -8.43 5.26
C ARG A 51 7.41 -9.32 4.20
N ILE A 52 8.18 -10.19 3.56
CA ILE A 52 7.65 -11.26 2.69
C ILE A 52 7.87 -12.60 3.40
N PRO A 53 6.81 -13.32 3.81
CA PRO A 53 6.93 -14.66 4.35
C PRO A 53 7.42 -15.68 3.30
N PHE A 54 8.07 -16.76 3.75
CA PHE A 54 8.64 -17.79 2.87
C PHE A 54 7.60 -18.56 2.04
N TYR A 55 6.35 -18.59 2.49
CA TYR A 55 5.25 -19.27 1.80
C TYR A 55 4.60 -18.43 0.70
N ILE A 56 5.00 -17.15 0.55
CA ILE A 56 4.52 -16.30 -0.54
C ILE A 56 5.29 -16.65 -1.81
N THR A 57 4.55 -16.96 -2.87
CA THR A 57 5.13 -17.26 -4.19
C THR A 57 5.61 -16.00 -4.89
N ASP A 58 6.54 -16.14 -5.84
CA ASP A 58 7.06 -15.00 -6.62
C ASP A 58 5.96 -14.24 -7.36
N ARG A 59 4.93 -14.94 -7.87
CA ARG A 59 3.79 -14.29 -8.53
C ARG A 59 3.00 -13.42 -7.57
N MET A 60 2.73 -13.92 -6.35
CA MET A 60 2.02 -13.15 -5.34
C MET A 60 2.85 -11.94 -4.88
N TYR A 61 4.17 -12.12 -4.71
CA TYR A 61 5.07 -11.01 -4.42
C TYR A 61 5.06 -9.93 -5.50
N LEU A 62 5.08 -10.32 -6.78
CA LEU A 62 5.04 -9.37 -7.90
C LEU A 62 3.74 -8.56 -7.90
N ILE A 63 2.61 -9.23 -7.67
CA ILE A 63 1.29 -8.58 -7.57
C ILE A 63 1.27 -7.57 -6.41
N LEU A 64 1.70 -7.98 -5.21
CA LEU A 64 1.81 -7.08 -4.05
C LEU A 64 2.72 -5.89 -4.33
N LYS A 65 3.82 -6.10 -5.05
CA LYS A 65 4.74 -5.04 -5.46
C LYS A 65 4.07 -4.04 -6.42
N CYS A 66 3.20 -4.49 -7.33
CA CYS A 66 2.43 -3.60 -8.20
C CYS A 66 1.45 -2.73 -7.41
N TYR A 67 0.71 -3.31 -6.45
CA TYR A 67 -0.24 -2.55 -5.62
C TYR A 67 0.45 -1.53 -4.72
N PHE A 68 1.65 -1.84 -4.19
CA PHE A 68 2.41 -0.92 -3.33
C PHE A 68 3.38 0.00 -4.09
N PHE A 69 3.44 -0.08 -5.43
CA PHE A 69 4.30 0.78 -6.24
C PHE A 69 3.89 2.27 -6.12
N SER A 70 2.60 2.55 -5.90
CA SER A 70 2.05 3.91 -5.77
C SER A 70 2.31 4.60 -4.41
N LYS A 71 3.30 4.13 -3.63
CA LYS A 71 3.63 4.68 -2.30
C LYS A 71 3.87 6.18 -2.26
N PHE A 72 4.18 6.77 -3.41
CA PHE A 72 4.56 8.18 -3.50
C PHE A 72 3.38 9.14 -3.42
N PHE A 73 2.19 8.78 -3.92
CA PHE A 73 1.12 9.78 -4.10
C PHE A 73 0.26 9.99 -2.83
N ILE A 74 -0.01 8.92 -2.09
CA ILE A 74 -0.96 8.95 -0.95
C ILE A 74 -0.35 9.61 0.29
N VAL A 75 0.94 9.39 0.57
CA VAL A 75 1.57 9.87 1.82
C VAL A 75 2.17 11.28 1.69
N ILE A 76 2.48 11.73 0.46
CA ILE A 76 3.01 13.09 0.22
C ILE A 76 1.88 14.13 0.26
N ASN A 77 0.64 13.75 -0.07
CA ASN A 77 -0.52 14.66 -0.10
C ASN A 77 -1.31 14.74 1.25
N ASN A 78 -0.77 14.25 2.37
CA ASN A 78 -1.41 14.29 3.69
C ASN A 78 -0.48 14.76 4.82
#